data_AF-A0A9D2RTD5-F1
#
_entry.id   AF-A0A9D2RTD5-F1
#
_cell.length_a   1.000
_cell.length_b   1.000
_cell.length_c   1.000
_cell.angle_alpha   90.00
_cell.angle_beta   90.00
_cell.angle_gamma   90.00
#
_symmetry.space_group_name_H-M   'P 1'
#
loop_
_entity.id
_entity.type
_entity.pdbx_description
1 polymer ?
#
loop_
_entity_poly.entity_id
_entity_poly.type
_entity_poly.pdbx_seq_one_letter_code
_entity_poly.pdbx_strand_id
1 'polypeptide(L)'
;MDFQTAPDILGIIHAKNDKKSFVGLLHLQPRRTTNYALNSSLLQSRLSSYFQRRNPSDLYCTLNTFFRPVRNLDSLRWLNALYIDLDCYKLGLRKDSVLYELEQDWFGRSIPTPSFVIDSGRGLYLIWQIEPVPSMALPLWSALQNRLFKQLKPFGADPNATDAARVLRVPGSINSKTGTMVSVLRAYPVPPYQLKDLKTDYLPPLPQKHKKHSASKRRYLYNAHSLYHARIRDLEKLCELRKYRMKNCREYLLFLYRYYQCLVLHDESAALQETMELNQKFFEPLPAGEVTACTRSAQKYYRKGGIKLTAAKIIEWLGISHQEQQQLQTLIGSTEKNRRSCARKKSARRNKNGLTSRELHKQSILACVYWYLSKGYHKTVIAERVGKSVKMVEKYIREIREGVGIPRARLRIRPAYGTRFKRSSYTLEKSTVQALSNHSPSPTSWPKKRRGREMDNETSPCIIGITS
;
A
#
# COMPACT_ATOMS: atom_id res chain seq x y z
N MET A 1 -19.21 9.58 38.29
CA MET A 1 -19.67 8.18 38.35
C MET A 1 -18.53 7.36 38.89
N ASP A 2 -18.71 6.69 40.01
CA ASP A 2 -17.68 5.85 40.63
C ASP A 2 -17.59 4.52 39.87
N PHE A 3 -16.74 4.49 38.83
CA PHE A 3 -16.48 3.28 38.05
C PHE A 3 -15.52 2.35 38.79
N GLN A 4 -16.01 1.70 39.85
CA GLN A 4 -15.19 0.89 40.74
C GLN A 4 -15.24 -0.61 40.42
N THR A 5 -16.24 -1.08 39.65
CA THR A 5 -16.43 -2.51 39.42
C THR A 5 -16.26 -2.90 37.94
N ALA A 6 -15.82 -4.14 37.71
CA ALA A 6 -15.70 -4.69 36.35
C ALA A 6 -16.99 -4.68 35.53
N PRO A 7 -18.17 -4.99 36.11
CA PRO A 7 -19.44 -4.89 35.39
C PRO A 7 -19.72 -3.47 34.89
N ASP A 8 -19.25 -2.43 35.59
CA ASP A 8 -19.42 -1.04 35.14
C ASP A 8 -18.57 -0.76 33.89
N ILE A 9 -17.28 -1.09 33.92
CA ILE A 9 -16.37 -0.83 32.80
C ILE A 9 -16.75 -1.66 31.57
N LEU A 10 -16.97 -2.96 31.75
CA LEU A 10 -17.31 -3.83 30.63
C LEU A 10 -18.72 -3.54 30.10
N GLY A 11 -19.65 -3.17 30.99
CA GLY A 11 -20.98 -2.67 30.62
C GLY A 11 -20.89 -1.44 29.73
N ILE A 12 -20.02 -0.48 30.07
CA ILE A 12 -19.81 0.77 29.29
C ILE A 12 -19.13 0.48 27.95
N ILE A 13 -18.05 -0.29 27.94
CA ILE A 13 -17.31 -0.62 26.71
C ILE A 13 -18.21 -1.39 25.74
N HIS A 14 -19.08 -2.26 26.25
CA HIS A 14 -19.97 -3.07 25.44
C HIS A 14 -21.40 -2.54 25.29
N ALA A 15 -21.71 -1.35 25.82
CA ALA A 15 -23.08 -0.81 25.92
C ALA A 15 -23.80 -0.71 24.57
N LYS A 16 -23.08 -0.31 23.53
CA LYS A 16 -23.61 -0.06 22.18
C LYS A 16 -23.53 -1.27 21.25
N ASN A 17 -23.11 -2.44 21.75
CA ASN A 17 -23.05 -3.66 20.94
C ASN A 17 -24.45 -4.24 20.73
N ASP A 18 -24.75 -4.64 19.49
CA ASP A 18 -26.02 -5.30 19.21
C ASP A 18 -26.03 -6.78 19.67
N LYS A 19 -27.23 -7.36 19.77
CA LYS A 19 -27.48 -8.70 20.34
C LYS A 19 -26.76 -9.85 19.64
N LYS A 20 -26.29 -9.67 18.40
CA LYS A 20 -25.54 -10.68 17.64
C LYS A 20 -24.01 -10.61 17.89
N SER A 21 -23.58 -9.74 18.79
CA SER A 21 -22.17 -9.56 19.14
C SER A 21 -21.77 -10.47 20.28
N PHE A 22 -20.64 -11.14 20.13
CA PHE A 22 -20.06 -12.01 21.15
C PHE A 22 -18.82 -11.36 21.76
N VAL A 23 -18.72 -11.44 23.08
CA VAL A 23 -17.58 -11.08 23.91
C VAL A 23 -16.92 -12.38 24.36
N GLY A 24 -15.60 -12.47 24.18
CA GLY A 24 -14.81 -13.59 24.69
C GLY A 24 -14.53 -13.41 26.17
N LEU A 25 -15.03 -14.32 27.00
CA LEU A 25 -14.73 -14.39 28.43
C LEU A 25 -13.92 -15.67 28.69
N LEU A 26 -12.72 -15.52 29.24
CA LEU A 26 -11.79 -16.61 29.48
C LEU A 26 -11.49 -16.72 30.98
N HIS A 27 -11.66 -17.91 31.53
CA HIS A 27 -11.33 -18.21 32.91
C HIS A 27 -10.23 -19.28 32.94
N LEU A 28 -9.06 -18.91 33.46
CA LEU A 28 -7.93 -19.82 33.61
C LEU A 28 -7.94 -20.42 35.01
N GLN A 29 -8.12 -21.73 35.09
CA GLN A 29 -8.00 -22.51 36.31
C GLN A 29 -6.73 -23.37 36.24
N PRO A 30 -6.16 -23.80 37.39
CA PRO A 30 -4.88 -24.53 37.42
C PRO A 30 -4.82 -25.76 36.50
N ARG A 31 -5.95 -26.43 36.24
CA ARG A 31 -6.04 -27.64 35.41
C ARG A 31 -6.93 -27.50 34.18
N ARG A 32 -7.62 -26.37 34.02
CA ARG A 32 -8.63 -26.21 32.97
C ARG A 32 -8.73 -24.76 32.53
N THR A 33 -8.82 -24.57 31.22
CA THR A 33 -9.15 -23.29 30.63
C THR A 33 -10.60 -23.35 30.13
N THR A 34 -11.46 -22.45 30.61
CA THR A 34 -12.83 -22.32 30.10
C THR A 34 -12.98 -21.04 29.28
N ASN A 35 -13.41 -21.20 28.03
CA ASN A 35 -13.71 -20.10 27.13
C ASN A 35 -15.23 -19.99 26.95
N TYR A 36 -15.77 -18.81 27.14
CA TYR A 36 -17.16 -18.48 26.86
C TYR A 36 -17.21 -17.42 25.77
N ALA A 37 -18.18 -17.53 24.87
CA ALA A 37 -18.55 -16.48 23.93
C ALA A 37 -19.95 -16.02 24.29
N LEU A 38 -20.06 -14.82 24.87
CA LEU A 38 -21.28 -14.33 25.49
C LEU A 38 -21.76 -13.05 24.79
N ASN A 39 -23.07 -12.89 24.63
CA ASN A 39 -23.61 -11.57 24.26
C ASN A 39 -23.62 -10.63 25.47
N SER A 40 -23.87 -9.35 25.26
CA SER A 40 -23.81 -8.34 26.33
C SER A 40 -24.73 -8.64 27.53
N SER A 41 -25.92 -9.19 27.30
CA SER A 41 -26.86 -9.52 28.39
C SER A 41 -26.40 -10.71 29.23
N LEU A 42 -25.90 -11.77 28.58
CA LEU A 42 -25.36 -12.94 29.28
C LEU A 42 -24.00 -12.65 29.93
N LEU A 43 -23.22 -11.71 29.38
CA LEU A 43 -21.95 -11.29 29.96
C LEU A 43 -22.18 -10.74 31.38
N GLN A 44 -23.12 -9.80 31.54
CA GLN A 44 -23.38 -9.17 32.83
C GLN A 44 -23.80 -10.19 33.89
N SER A 45 -24.75 -11.07 33.58
CA SER A 45 -25.21 -12.09 34.52
C SER A 45 -24.08 -13.07 34.89
N ARG A 46 -23.26 -13.48 33.92
CA ARG A 46 -22.10 -14.35 34.16
C ARG A 46 -21.04 -13.69 35.02
N LEU A 47 -20.74 -12.40 34.82
CA LEU A 47 -19.79 -11.66 35.65
C LEU A 47 -20.29 -11.56 37.09
N SER A 48 -21.55 -11.17 37.30
CA SER A 48 -22.15 -11.09 38.64
C SER A 48 -22.08 -12.43 39.38
N SER A 49 -22.48 -13.54 38.73
CA SER A 49 -22.38 -14.87 39.35
C SER A 49 -20.93 -15.33 39.57
N TYR A 50 -19.99 -14.89 38.73
CA TYR A 50 -18.59 -15.24 38.88
C TYR A 50 -17.96 -14.56 40.10
N PHE A 51 -18.23 -13.28 40.30
CA PHE A 51 -17.67 -12.50 41.40
C PHE A 51 -18.29 -12.80 42.77
N GLN A 52 -19.41 -13.52 42.83
CA GLN A 52 -19.97 -14.06 44.08
C GLN A 52 -19.15 -15.24 44.65
N ARG A 53 -18.19 -15.79 43.89
CA ARG A 53 -17.34 -16.90 44.34
C ARG A 53 -16.30 -16.42 45.35
N ARG A 54 -15.88 -17.31 46.27
CA ARG A 54 -14.87 -17.00 47.30
C ARG A 54 -13.49 -16.59 46.76
N ASN A 55 -13.09 -17.01 45.56
CA ASN A 55 -11.77 -16.69 44.99
C ASN A 55 -11.84 -16.50 43.45
N PRO A 56 -12.34 -15.35 42.97
CA PRO A 56 -12.52 -15.06 41.55
C PRO A 56 -11.17 -14.73 40.90
N SER A 57 -10.38 -15.75 40.57
CA SER A 57 -9.02 -15.60 40.03
C SER A 57 -8.93 -15.81 38.52
N ASP A 58 -8.04 -15.05 37.88
CA ASP A 58 -7.65 -15.24 36.49
C ASP A 58 -8.82 -15.28 35.49
N LEU A 59 -9.66 -14.24 35.59
CA LEU A 59 -10.70 -13.94 34.62
C LEU A 59 -10.21 -12.90 33.61
N TYR A 60 -10.42 -13.17 32.32
CA TYR A 60 -10.01 -12.32 31.21
C TYR A 60 -11.17 -12.07 30.26
N CYS A 61 -11.21 -10.89 29.64
CA CYS A 61 -12.28 -10.49 28.74
C CYS A 61 -11.71 -9.76 27.50
N THR A 62 -12.34 -9.93 26.34
CA THR A 62 -12.05 -9.14 25.15
C THR A 62 -12.80 -7.82 25.18
N LEU A 63 -12.14 -6.70 24.85
CA LEU A 63 -12.81 -5.39 24.75
C LEU A 63 -13.53 -5.18 23.41
N ASN A 64 -13.06 -5.86 22.36
CA ASN A 64 -13.71 -5.88 21.04
C ASN A 64 -14.62 -7.11 20.92
N THR A 65 -15.62 -7.05 20.03
CA THR A 65 -16.61 -8.12 19.86
C THR A 65 -16.49 -8.84 18.54
N PHE A 66 -17.13 -10.01 18.47
CA PHE A 66 -17.09 -10.94 17.35
C PHE A 66 -18.50 -11.23 16.83
N PHE A 67 -18.67 -11.53 15.53
CA PHE A 67 -19.97 -11.89 14.95
C PHE A 67 -20.23 -13.41 14.99
N ARG A 68 -19.20 -14.18 15.32
CA ARG A 68 -19.26 -15.62 15.62
C ARG A 68 -18.68 -15.86 17.02
N PRO A 69 -19.09 -16.93 17.71
CA PRO A 69 -18.57 -17.27 19.04
C PRO A 69 -17.14 -17.85 19.01
N VAL A 70 -16.26 -17.24 18.22
CA VAL A 70 -14.86 -17.64 18.02
C VAL A 70 -14.02 -16.39 18.15
N ARG A 71 -12.92 -16.44 18.90
CA ARG A 71 -11.99 -15.32 19.10
C ARG A 71 -10.85 -15.40 18.07
N ASN A 72 -11.00 -14.73 16.95
CA ASN A 72 -9.93 -14.50 15.97
C ASN A 72 -10.16 -13.17 15.23
N LEU A 73 -9.19 -12.74 14.42
CA LEU A 73 -9.33 -11.49 13.66
C LEU A 73 -10.43 -11.56 12.60
N ASP A 74 -10.63 -12.73 11.99
CA ASP A 74 -11.63 -12.95 10.93
C ASP A 74 -13.06 -12.87 11.44
N SER A 75 -13.28 -13.12 12.74
CA SER A 75 -14.59 -13.06 13.38
C SER A 75 -14.88 -11.71 14.02
N LEU A 76 -13.96 -10.73 13.95
CA LEU A 76 -14.16 -9.39 14.51
C LEU A 76 -15.40 -8.72 13.95
N ARG A 77 -16.13 -8.04 14.83
CA ARG A 77 -17.35 -7.33 14.49
C ARG A 77 -17.30 -5.86 14.83
N TRP A 78 -17.21 -5.53 16.12
CA TRP A 78 -17.13 -4.16 16.59
C TRP A 78 -15.83 -3.94 17.36
N LEU A 79 -15.11 -2.89 16.97
CA LEU A 79 -13.97 -2.38 17.70
C LEU A 79 -14.50 -1.30 18.66
N ASN A 80 -14.40 -1.54 19.97
CA ASN A 80 -14.98 -0.68 21.00
C ASN A 80 -13.92 0.10 21.79
N ALA A 81 -12.66 -0.35 21.76
CA ALA A 81 -11.58 0.31 22.48
C ALA A 81 -10.22 0.12 21.80
N LEU A 82 -9.31 1.04 22.05
CA LEU A 82 -7.86 0.84 21.96
C LEU A 82 -7.32 0.55 23.36
N TYR A 83 -6.22 -0.19 23.48
CA TYR A 83 -5.71 -0.57 24.80
C TYR A 83 -4.22 -0.87 24.78
N ILE A 84 -3.46 -0.52 25.80
CA ILE A 84 -2.03 -0.87 25.90
C ILE A 84 -1.76 -1.57 27.23
N ASP A 85 -1.03 -2.68 27.15
CA ASP A 85 -0.54 -3.45 28.29
C ASP A 85 0.90 -3.01 28.62
N LEU A 86 1.08 -2.37 29.77
CA LEU A 86 2.37 -1.85 30.27
C LEU A 86 2.95 -2.78 31.32
N ASP A 87 3.89 -3.63 30.92
CA ASP A 87 4.70 -4.47 31.80
C ASP A 87 5.84 -3.67 32.45
N CYS A 88 5.53 -2.55 33.12
CA CYS A 88 6.53 -1.65 33.73
C CYS A 88 7.48 -2.36 34.71
N TYR A 89 7.05 -3.43 35.38
CA TYR A 89 7.90 -4.25 36.25
C TYR A 89 9.07 -4.92 35.51
N LYS A 90 8.95 -5.23 34.21
CA LYS A 90 10.06 -5.79 33.41
C LYS A 90 11.20 -4.80 33.26
N LEU A 91 10.93 -3.51 33.44
CA LEU A 91 11.91 -2.42 33.40
C LEU A 91 12.33 -1.96 34.80
N GLY A 92 11.86 -2.62 35.87
CA GLY A 92 12.10 -2.20 37.25
C GLY A 92 11.38 -0.90 37.64
N LEU A 93 10.43 -0.43 36.83
CA LEU A 93 9.70 0.82 37.08
C LEU A 93 8.52 0.59 38.02
N ARG A 94 8.29 1.54 38.93
CA ARG A 94 7.12 1.52 39.82
C ARG A 94 5.88 2.01 39.08
N LYS A 95 4.76 1.31 39.25
CA LYS A 95 3.45 1.66 38.64
C LYS A 95 3.06 3.12 38.90
N ASP A 96 3.16 3.57 40.15
CA ASP A 96 2.78 4.93 40.54
C ASP A 96 3.63 5.99 39.85
N SER A 97 4.94 5.75 39.74
CA SER A 97 5.88 6.65 39.06
C SER A 97 5.58 6.73 37.56
N VAL A 98 5.33 5.59 36.92
CA VAL A 98 4.94 5.55 35.49
C VAL A 98 3.61 6.27 35.28
N LEU A 99 2.61 6.01 36.12
CA LEU A 99 1.32 6.68 36.02
C LEU A 99 1.44 8.20 36.20
N TYR A 100 2.21 8.64 37.20
CA TYR A 100 2.45 10.06 37.43
C TYR A 100 3.12 10.74 36.23
N GLU A 101 4.18 10.15 35.67
CA GLU A 101 4.86 10.70 34.49
C GLU A 101 3.92 10.76 33.28
N LEU A 102 3.13 9.71 33.06
CA LEU A 102 2.15 9.68 31.96
C LEU A 102 1.07 10.76 32.13
N GLU A 103 0.56 10.94 33.35
CA GLU A 103 -0.41 11.99 33.69
C GLU A 103 0.16 13.40 33.47
N GLN A 104 1.41 13.63 33.89
CA GLN A 104 2.01 14.96 33.83
C GLN A 104 2.46 15.36 32.42
N ASP A 105 3.05 14.44 31.67
CA ASP A 105 3.81 14.79 30.45
C ASP A 105 3.23 14.21 29.16
N TRP A 106 2.43 13.14 29.22
CA TRP A 106 2.03 12.39 28.03
C TRP A 106 0.55 12.51 27.67
N PHE A 107 -0.35 12.36 28.65
CA PHE A 107 -1.80 12.40 28.42
C PHE A 107 -2.26 13.75 27.87
N GLY A 108 -3.14 13.72 26.88
CA GLY A 108 -3.64 14.89 26.17
C GLY A 108 -2.58 15.61 25.30
N ARG A 109 -1.37 15.06 25.20
CA ARG A 109 -0.26 15.61 24.41
C ARG A 109 0.21 14.58 23.39
N SER A 110 1.19 13.76 23.76
CA SER A 110 1.79 12.74 22.87
C SER A 110 0.86 11.55 22.65
N ILE A 111 -0.04 11.30 23.59
CA ILE A 111 -1.07 10.27 23.54
C ILE A 111 -2.40 10.85 24.05
N PRO A 112 -3.56 10.39 23.55
CA PRO A 112 -4.85 10.79 24.08
C PRO A 112 -4.96 10.41 25.55
N THR A 113 -5.75 11.16 26.33
CA THR A 113 -6.04 10.78 27.70
C THR A 113 -6.85 9.47 27.71
N PRO A 114 -6.39 8.41 28.40
CA PRO A 114 -7.15 7.17 28.47
C PRO A 114 -8.51 7.38 29.13
N SER A 115 -9.49 6.54 28.81
CA SER A 115 -10.75 6.47 29.54
C SER A 115 -10.55 5.80 30.89
N PHE A 116 -9.73 4.74 30.93
CA PHE A 116 -9.44 3.98 32.14
C PHE A 116 -7.97 3.63 32.27
N VAL A 117 -7.47 3.64 33.50
CA VAL A 117 -6.19 3.05 33.90
C VAL A 117 -6.47 1.94 34.90
N ILE A 118 -6.04 0.72 34.59
CA ILE A 118 -6.29 -0.46 35.40
C ILE A 118 -4.97 -1.03 35.89
N ASP A 119 -4.87 -1.33 37.18
CA ASP A 119 -3.80 -2.13 37.75
C ASP A 119 -4.05 -3.60 37.40
N SER A 120 -3.22 -4.17 36.53
CA SER A 120 -3.30 -5.58 36.12
C SER A 120 -2.77 -6.55 37.19
N GLY A 121 -2.30 -6.03 38.32
CA GLY A 121 -1.60 -6.72 39.40
C GLY A 121 -0.08 -6.57 39.33
N ARG A 122 0.50 -6.59 38.12
CA ARG A 122 1.95 -6.44 37.89
C ARG A 122 2.32 -5.17 37.12
N GLY A 123 1.47 -4.80 36.17
CA GLY A 123 1.64 -3.65 35.29
C GLY A 123 0.35 -2.85 35.17
N LEU A 124 0.26 -1.99 34.16
CA LEU A 124 -0.90 -1.12 33.93
C LEU A 124 -1.57 -1.43 32.59
N TYR A 125 -2.90 -1.44 32.55
CA TYR A 125 -3.63 -1.31 31.29
C TYR A 125 -4.08 0.13 31.11
N LEU A 126 -3.76 0.70 29.96
CA LEU A 126 -4.35 1.96 29.49
C LEU A 126 -5.44 1.61 28.48
N ILE A 127 -6.66 2.09 28.67
CA ILE A 127 -7.79 1.80 27.78
C ILE A 127 -8.40 3.12 27.30
N TRP A 128 -8.55 3.26 25.98
CA TRP A 128 -9.27 4.36 25.34
C TRP A 128 -10.55 3.81 24.73
N GLN A 129 -11.70 4.22 25.29
CA GLN A 129 -12.99 3.91 24.71
C GLN A 129 -13.13 4.66 23.38
N ILE A 130 -13.59 3.96 22.35
CA ILE A 130 -13.93 4.57 21.07
C ILE A 130 -15.43 4.38 20.81
N GLU A 131 -16.00 5.28 20.02
CA GLU A 131 -17.30 5.00 19.41
C GLU A 131 -17.20 3.70 18.60
N PRO A 132 -18.09 2.71 18.80
CA PRO A 132 -17.96 1.42 18.15
C PRO A 132 -17.89 1.57 16.62
N VAL A 133 -16.85 1.01 16.04
CA VAL A 133 -16.67 0.98 14.58
C VAL A 133 -16.65 -0.47 14.08
N PRO A 134 -17.15 -0.73 12.86
CA PRO A 134 -17.13 -2.07 12.32
C PRO A 134 -15.70 -2.55 12.08
N SER A 135 -15.49 -3.87 12.04
CA SER A 135 -14.18 -4.50 11.81
C SER A 135 -13.48 -4.05 10.52
N MET A 136 -14.20 -3.47 9.55
CA MET A 136 -13.61 -2.81 8.37
C MET A 136 -12.64 -1.67 8.73
N ALA A 137 -12.79 -1.05 9.90
CA ALA A 137 -11.89 -0.01 10.40
C ALA A 137 -10.60 -0.56 11.03
N LEU A 138 -10.41 -1.88 11.06
CA LEU A 138 -9.23 -2.54 11.63
C LEU A 138 -7.90 -1.97 11.14
N PRO A 139 -7.69 -1.63 9.85
CA PRO A 139 -6.43 -1.03 9.42
C PRO A 139 -6.10 0.30 10.13
N LEU A 140 -7.11 1.15 10.33
CA LEU A 140 -6.94 2.42 11.04
C LEU A 140 -6.76 2.19 12.54
N TRP A 141 -7.56 1.30 13.13
CA TRP A 141 -7.43 0.89 14.51
C TRP A 141 -6.02 0.36 14.80
N SER A 142 -5.50 -0.54 13.96
CA SER A 142 -4.15 -1.09 14.10
C SER A 142 -3.07 -0.03 13.94
N ALA A 143 -3.27 0.97 13.07
CA ALA A 143 -2.33 2.08 12.94
C ALA A 143 -2.26 2.93 14.22
N LEU A 144 -3.41 3.23 14.83
CA LEU A 144 -3.50 3.95 16.10
C LEU A 144 -2.93 3.12 17.26
N GLN A 145 -3.32 1.86 17.37
CA GLN A 145 -2.81 0.90 18.34
C GLN A 145 -1.28 0.82 18.30
N ASN A 146 -0.71 0.70 17.09
CA ASN A 146 0.75 0.69 16.90
C ASN A 146 1.41 2.02 17.22
N ARG A 147 0.75 3.15 16.96
CA ARG A 147 1.25 4.48 17.34
C ARG A 147 1.34 4.60 18.85
N LEU A 148 0.29 4.24 19.57
CA LEU A 148 0.25 4.24 21.04
C LEU A 148 1.32 3.31 21.62
N PHE A 149 1.43 2.09 21.10
CA PHE A 149 2.48 1.14 21.47
C PHE A 149 3.89 1.74 21.30
N LYS A 150 4.18 2.37 20.15
CA LYS A 150 5.50 2.97 19.90
C LYS A 150 5.82 4.10 20.88
N GLN A 151 4.83 4.94 21.21
CA GLN A 151 4.98 6.03 22.18
C GLN A 151 5.22 5.48 23.59
N LEU A 152 4.54 4.39 23.94
CA LEU A 152 4.56 3.81 25.29
C LEU A 152 5.62 2.72 25.50
N LYS A 153 6.37 2.36 24.45
CA LYS A 153 7.47 1.39 24.52
C LYS A 153 8.49 1.69 25.63
N PRO A 154 8.89 2.95 25.89
CA PRO A 154 9.81 3.29 26.99
C PRO A 154 9.27 2.91 28.38
N PHE A 155 7.94 2.80 28.54
CA PHE A 155 7.28 2.46 29.80
C PHE A 155 6.96 0.96 29.94
N GLY A 156 7.44 0.14 29.00
CA GLY A 156 7.27 -1.31 29.04
C GLY A 156 6.02 -1.82 28.31
N ALA A 157 5.52 -1.10 27.30
CA ALA A 157 4.45 -1.60 26.45
C ALA A 157 4.81 -2.96 25.81
N ASP A 158 3.96 -3.98 25.97
CA ASP A 158 4.18 -5.32 25.42
C ASP A 158 3.89 -5.35 23.91
N PRO A 159 4.86 -5.65 23.03
CA PRO A 159 4.64 -5.77 21.59
C PRO A 159 3.66 -6.90 21.22
N ASN A 160 3.48 -7.90 22.09
CA ASN A 160 2.56 -9.00 21.84
C ASN A 160 1.11 -8.68 22.23
N ALA A 161 0.86 -7.49 22.79
CA ALA A 161 -0.45 -7.05 23.28
C ALA A 161 -1.12 -6.02 22.36
N THR A 162 -0.77 -5.99 21.07
CA THR A 162 -1.29 -5.02 20.09
C THR A 162 -2.35 -5.58 19.14
N ASP A 163 -2.77 -6.83 19.31
CA ASP A 163 -3.78 -7.46 18.47
C ASP A 163 -5.20 -7.03 18.88
N ALA A 164 -6.15 -6.98 17.93
CA ALA A 164 -7.52 -6.52 18.19
C ALA A 164 -8.40 -7.54 18.93
N ALA A 165 -7.95 -8.80 19.07
CA ALA A 165 -8.67 -9.88 19.73
C ALA A 165 -8.06 -10.25 21.10
N ARG A 166 -7.28 -9.31 21.69
CA ARG A 166 -6.61 -9.46 22.97
C ARG A 166 -7.62 -9.62 24.10
N VAL A 167 -7.25 -10.44 25.07
CA VAL A 167 -7.96 -10.58 26.34
C VAL A 167 -7.18 -9.84 27.43
N LEU A 168 -7.86 -9.06 28.25
CA LEU A 168 -7.29 -8.37 29.40
C LEU A 168 -7.92 -8.91 30.68
N ARG A 169 -7.18 -8.88 31.80
CA ARG A 169 -7.75 -9.28 33.08
C ARG A 169 -8.92 -8.38 33.46
N VAL A 170 -9.97 -8.99 33.97
CA VAL A 170 -11.18 -8.29 34.39
C VAL A 170 -10.94 -7.66 35.78
N PRO A 171 -11.23 -6.36 35.99
CA PRO A 171 -11.19 -5.74 37.31
C PRO A 171 -11.99 -6.54 38.37
N GLY A 172 -11.55 -6.53 39.61
CA GLY A 172 -12.09 -7.37 40.69
C GLY A 172 -11.59 -8.82 40.68
N SER A 173 -10.97 -9.31 39.59
CA SER A 173 -10.36 -10.64 39.60
C SER A 173 -8.98 -10.64 40.25
N ILE A 174 -8.56 -11.77 40.79
CA ILE A 174 -7.24 -11.94 41.43
C ILE A 174 -6.26 -12.52 40.41
N ASN A 175 -5.10 -11.90 40.24
CA ASN A 175 -4.01 -12.47 39.48
C ASN A 175 -3.30 -13.54 40.31
N SER A 176 -3.49 -14.83 40.02
CA SER A 176 -2.92 -15.91 40.84
C SER A 176 -1.40 -15.90 40.91
N LYS A 177 -0.72 -15.28 39.92
CA LYS A 177 0.75 -15.19 39.88
C LYS A 177 1.32 -14.20 40.89
N THR A 178 0.50 -13.32 41.46
CA THR A 178 0.93 -12.29 42.43
C THR A 178 0.04 -12.19 43.65
N GLY A 179 -1.16 -12.79 43.63
CA GLY A 179 -2.17 -12.63 44.67
C GLY A 179 -2.82 -11.24 44.69
N THR A 180 -2.45 -10.33 43.78
CA THR A 180 -2.98 -8.96 43.74
C THR A 180 -4.30 -8.91 42.98
N MET A 181 -5.25 -8.16 43.52
CA MET A 181 -6.52 -7.85 42.87
C MET A 181 -6.30 -6.85 41.72
N VAL A 182 -6.97 -7.10 40.60
CA VAL A 182 -7.00 -6.19 39.46
C VAL A 182 -7.96 -5.06 39.80
N SER A 183 -7.51 -3.80 39.80
CA SER A 183 -8.33 -2.67 40.24
C SER A 183 -8.26 -1.49 39.28
N VAL A 184 -9.29 -0.66 39.29
CA VAL A 184 -9.34 0.56 38.49
C VAL A 184 -8.61 1.65 39.26
N LEU A 185 -7.50 2.14 38.73
CA LEU A 185 -6.72 3.22 39.37
C LEU A 185 -7.27 4.59 39.00
N ARG A 186 -7.70 4.76 37.75
CA ARG A 186 -8.24 6.00 37.21
C ARG A 186 -9.39 5.72 36.26
N ALA A 187 -10.42 6.54 36.32
CA ALA A 187 -11.45 6.66 35.31
C ALA A 187 -11.58 8.14 34.97
N TYR A 188 -11.09 8.54 33.80
CA TYR A 188 -11.13 9.95 33.40
C TYR A 188 -12.48 10.26 32.74
N PRO A 189 -13.08 11.43 33.00
CA PRO A 189 -14.38 11.81 32.44
C PRO A 189 -14.25 12.27 30.98
N VAL A 190 -13.67 11.43 30.12
CA VAL A 190 -13.53 11.67 28.69
C VAL A 190 -14.64 10.92 27.92
N PRO A 191 -15.30 11.55 26.94
CA PRO A 191 -16.27 10.85 26.10
C PRO A 191 -15.58 9.79 25.22
N PRO A 192 -16.32 8.80 24.69
CA PRO A 192 -15.78 7.87 23.71
C PRO A 192 -15.20 8.61 22.51
N TYR A 193 -13.97 8.27 22.13
CA TYR A 193 -13.27 8.92 21.04
C TYR A 193 -13.81 8.48 19.68
N GLN A 194 -13.92 9.41 18.72
CA GLN A 194 -14.14 9.02 17.33
C GLN A 194 -12.79 8.67 16.67
N LEU A 195 -12.74 7.54 15.98
CA LEU A 195 -11.47 7.04 15.41
C LEU A 195 -10.85 8.01 14.38
N LYS A 196 -11.68 8.83 13.72
CA LYS A 196 -11.24 9.88 12.79
C LYS A 196 -10.54 11.06 13.48
N ASP A 197 -10.93 11.39 14.70
CA ASP A 197 -10.35 12.51 15.46
C ASP A 197 -8.98 12.07 15.97
N LEU A 198 -8.91 10.86 16.56
CA LEU A 198 -7.65 10.23 16.95
C LEU A 198 -6.65 10.11 15.80
N LYS A 199 -7.15 9.79 14.59
CA LYS A 199 -6.32 9.77 13.39
C LYS A 199 -5.72 11.14 13.10
N THR A 200 -6.53 12.18 13.15
CA THR A 200 -6.13 13.54 12.80
C THR A 200 -5.11 14.08 13.80
N ASP A 201 -5.30 13.79 15.08
CA ASP A 201 -4.51 14.36 16.16
C ASP A 201 -3.20 13.59 16.42
N TYR A 202 -3.22 12.26 16.30
CA TYR A 202 -2.10 11.41 16.78
C TYR A 202 -1.37 10.61 15.72
N LEU A 203 -1.91 10.47 14.51
CA LEU A 203 -1.19 9.85 13.40
C LEU A 203 -0.49 10.90 12.54
N PRO A 204 0.75 10.63 12.07
CA PRO A 204 1.37 11.51 11.11
C PRO A 204 0.49 11.59 9.85
N PRO A 205 0.45 12.75 9.17
CA PRO A 205 -0.25 12.86 7.91
C PRO A 205 0.29 11.76 7.00
N LEU A 206 -0.62 10.92 6.50
CA LEU A 206 -0.24 9.91 5.52
C LEU A 206 0.50 10.66 4.41
N PRO A 207 1.72 10.22 4.03
CA PRO A 207 2.39 10.83 2.89
C PRO A 207 1.37 10.83 1.77
N GLN A 208 1.09 12.00 1.20
CA GLN A 208 0.19 12.09 0.06
C GLN A 208 0.81 11.15 -0.98
N LYS A 209 0.25 9.95 -1.08
CA LYS A 209 0.49 9.11 -2.24
C LYS A 209 -0.11 9.96 -3.35
N HIS A 210 0.73 10.72 -4.04
CA HIS A 210 0.47 11.01 -5.44
C HIS A 210 0.03 9.67 -5.97
N LYS A 211 -1.27 9.56 -6.31
CA LYS A 211 -1.78 8.39 -6.98
C LYS A 211 -0.98 8.38 -8.28
N LYS A 212 0.17 7.71 -8.27
CA LYS A 212 0.64 7.04 -9.46
C LYS A 212 -0.56 6.19 -9.78
N HIS A 213 -1.35 6.63 -10.75
CA HIS A 213 -2.13 5.74 -11.57
C HIS A 213 -1.10 4.78 -12.18
N SER A 214 -0.56 3.85 -11.40
CA SER A 214 -0.18 2.58 -11.98
C SER A 214 -1.53 2.07 -12.43
N ALA A 215 -1.80 2.21 -13.72
CA ALA A 215 -2.85 1.45 -14.37
C ALA A 215 -2.83 0.09 -13.71
N SER A 216 -3.95 -0.31 -13.07
CA SER A 216 -3.99 -1.63 -12.45
C SER A 216 -3.43 -2.56 -13.52
N LYS A 217 -2.37 -3.31 -13.17
CA LYS A 217 -1.85 -4.30 -14.12
C LYS A 217 -3.02 -5.23 -14.32
N ARG A 218 -3.78 -4.99 -15.38
CA ARG A 218 -4.87 -5.83 -15.85
C ARG A 218 -4.16 -7.17 -16.02
N ARG A 219 -4.33 -8.06 -15.04
CA ARG A 219 -3.86 -9.43 -15.16
C ARG A 219 -4.75 -9.97 -16.26
N TYR A 220 -4.27 -9.91 -17.49
CA TYR A 220 -4.85 -10.67 -18.58
C TYR A 220 -4.70 -12.12 -18.14
N LEU A 221 -5.75 -12.65 -17.52
CA LEU A 221 -5.87 -14.10 -17.33
C LEU A 221 -5.72 -14.68 -18.73
N TYR A 222 -4.77 -15.61 -18.88
CA TYR A 222 -4.55 -16.26 -20.16
C TYR A 222 -5.83 -17.02 -20.51
N ASN A 223 -6.64 -16.45 -21.40
CA ASN A 223 -7.82 -17.12 -21.93
C ASN A 223 -7.41 -17.82 -23.23
N ALA A 224 -7.57 -19.14 -23.27
CA ALA A 224 -7.30 -19.94 -24.47
C ALA A 224 -8.05 -19.39 -25.69
N HIS A 225 -9.29 -18.91 -25.49
CA HIS A 225 -10.11 -18.26 -26.51
C HIS A 225 -9.45 -17.01 -27.10
N SER A 226 -8.84 -16.16 -26.25
CA SER A 226 -8.11 -14.97 -26.72
C SER A 226 -6.86 -15.32 -27.52
N LEU A 227 -6.19 -16.43 -27.19
CA LEU A 227 -5.09 -16.94 -28.00
C LEU A 227 -5.60 -17.38 -29.38
N TYR A 228 -6.70 -18.15 -29.44
CA TYR A 228 -7.22 -18.67 -30.70
C TYR A 228 -7.64 -17.55 -31.66
N HIS A 229 -8.35 -16.53 -31.16
CA HIS A 229 -8.63 -15.34 -31.97
C HIS A 229 -7.36 -14.63 -32.47
N ALA A 230 -6.33 -14.51 -31.63
CA ALA A 230 -5.08 -13.90 -32.05
C ALA A 230 -4.33 -14.76 -33.09
N ARG A 231 -4.45 -16.09 -33.03
CA ARG A 231 -3.93 -17.01 -34.05
C ARG A 231 -4.68 -16.87 -35.37
N ILE A 232 -6.02 -16.79 -35.35
CA ILE A 232 -6.84 -16.56 -36.54
C ILE A 232 -6.42 -15.26 -37.23
N ARG A 233 -6.32 -14.16 -36.47
CA ARG A 233 -5.84 -12.87 -37.00
C ARG A 233 -4.43 -12.93 -37.56
N ASP A 234 -3.52 -13.69 -36.94
CA ASP A 234 -2.18 -13.88 -37.48
C ASP A 234 -2.20 -14.66 -38.81
N LEU A 235 -3.07 -15.66 -38.96
CA LEU A 235 -3.22 -16.40 -40.21
C LEU A 235 -3.80 -15.50 -41.33
N GLU A 236 -4.83 -14.72 -41.02
CA GLU A 236 -5.38 -13.71 -41.96
C GLU A 236 -4.30 -12.70 -42.35
N LYS A 237 -3.56 -12.19 -41.36
CA LYS A 237 -2.49 -11.22 -41.60
C LYS A 237 -1.37 -11.82 -42.46
N LEU A 238 -1.04 -13.10 -42.26
CA LEU A 238 -0.06 -13.80 -43.08
C LEU A 238 -0.53 -13.89 -44.54
N CYS A 239 -1.82 -14.20 -44.77
CA CYS A 239 -2.41 -14.19 -46.11
C CYS A 239 -2.29 -12.80 -46.76
N GLU A 240 -2.59 -11.72 -46.03
CA GLU A 240 -2.42 -10.34 -46.52
C GLU A 240 -0.96 -10.04 -46.89
N LEU A 241 -0.01 -10.37 -46.01
CA LEU A 241 1.43 -10.12 -46.23
C LEU A 241 1.96 -10.83 -47.48
N ARG A 242 1.45 -12.03 -47.75
CA ARG A 242 1.79 -12.82 -48.93
C ARG A 242 0.94 -12.44 -50.16
N LYS A 243 0.09 -11.41 -50.07
CA LYS A 243 -0.86 -11.01 -51.13
C LYS A 243 -1.69 -12.20 -51.62
N TYR A 244 -2.11 -13.05 -50.67
CA TYR A 244 -2.90 -14.26 -50.90
C TYR A 244 -2.24 -15.30 -51.84
N ARG A 245 -0.92 -15.20 -52.06
CA ARG A 245 -0.12 -16.21 -52.77
C ARG A 245 0.41 -17.25 -51.79
N MET A 246 -0.42 -18.24 -51.48
CA MET A 246 -0.17 -19.23 -50.43
C MET A 246 0.41 -20.56 -50.93
N LYS A 247 1.13 -20.57 -52.06
CA LYS A 247 1.64 -21.80 -52.70
C LYS A 247 2.44 -22.67 -51.69
N ASN A 248 2.25 -23.98 -51.75
CA ASN A 248 2.87 -25.01 -50.90
C ASN A 248 2.48 -25.03 -49.41
N CYS A 249 1.61 -24.13 -48.94
CA CYS A 249 1.18 -24.10 -47.53
C CYS A 249 -0.32 -23.81 -47.32
N ARG A 250 -1.12 -23.87 -48.40
CA ARG A 250 -2.58 -23.61 -48.36
C ARG A 250 -3.30 -24.60 -47.46
N GLU A 251 -2.99 -25.87 -47.62
CA GLU A 251 -3.64 -27.00 -46.96
C GLU A 251 -3.40 -26.91 -45.45
N TYR A 252 -2.14 -26.67 -45.05
CA TYR A 252 -1.77 -26.44 -43.66
C TYR A 252 -2.42 -25.18 -43.09
N LEU A 253 -2.47 -24.08 -43.85
CA LEU A 253 -3.09 -22.84 -43.38
C LEU A 253 -4.60 -23.00 -43.19
N LEU A 254 -5.30 -23.57 -44.17
CA LEU A 254 -6.75 -23.81 -44.09
C LEU A 254 -7.10 -24.81 -42.98
N PHE A 255 -6.26 -25.84 -42.78
CA PHE A 255 -6.41 -26.75 -41.64
C PHE A 255 -6.31 -26.01 -40.30
N LEU A 256 -5.28 -25.17 -40.12
CA LEU A 256 -5.08 -24.40 -38.89
C LEU A 256 -6.21 -23.38 -38.69
N TYR A 257 -6.64 -22.72 -39.76
CA TYR A 257 -7.72 -21.74 -39.74
C TYR A 257 -9.04 -22.39 -39.31
N ARG A 258 -9.44 -23.49 -39.98
CA ARG A 258 -10.63 -24.26 -39.61
C ARG A 258 -10.57 -24.77 -38.18
N TYR A 259 -9.41 -25.29 -37.77
CA TYR A 259 -9.20 -25.80 -36.42
C TYR A 259 -9.40 -24.73 -35.34
N TYR A 260 -8.81 -23.54 -35.52
CA TYR A 260 -8.99 -22.44 -34.57
C TYR A 260 -10.41 -21.86 -34.62
N GLN A 261 -11.05 -21.81 -35.79
CA GLN A 261 -12.45 -21.41 -35.91
C GLN A 261 -13.39 -22.36 -35.15
N CYS A 262 -13.20 -23.68 -35.25
CA CYS A 262 -13.96 -24.65 -34.44
C CYS A 262 -13.83 -24.37 -32.93
N LEU A 263 -12.64 -23.99 -32.46
CA LEU A 263 -12.37 -23.71 -31.04
C LEU A 263 -12.96 -22.39 -30.54
N VAL A 264 -13.23 -21.45 -31.44
CA VAL A 264 -13.77 -20.11 -31.13
C VAL A 264 -15.29 -20.09 -31.28
N LEU A 265 -15.79 -20.56 -32.41
CA LEU A 265 -17.22 -20.54 -32.73
C LEU A 265 -17.99 -21.66 -32.04
N HIS A 266 -17.30 -22.74 -31.65
CA HIS A 266 -17.91 -23.97 -31.16
C HIS A 266 -18.90 -24.62 -32.15
N ASP A 267 -18.82 -24.24 -33.42
CA ASP A 267 -19.66 -24.71 -34.53
C ASP A 267 -18.77 -25.17 -35.69
N GLU A 268 -18.92 -26.43 -36.07
CA GLU A 268 -18.14 -27.07 -37.13
C GLU A 268 -18.55 -26.64 -38.55
N SER A 269 -19.84 -26.31 -38.74
CA SER A 269 -20.39 -25.88 -40.02
C SER A 269 -20.00 -24.44 -40.30
N ALA A 270 -20.16 -23.55 -39.30
CA ALA A 270 -19.70 -22.17 -39.40
C ALA A 270 -18.18 -22.08 -39.64
N ALA A 271 -17.38 -22.89 -38.93
CA ALA A 271 -15.94 -22.93 -39.14
C ALA A 271 -15.54 -23.39 -40.55
N LEU A 272 -16.28 -24.31 -41.15
CA LEU A 272 -16.06 -24.74 -42.54
C LEU A 272 -16.41 -23.61 -43.52
N GLN A 273 -17.53 -22.93 -43.32
CA GLN A 273 -17.97 -21.81 -44.15
C GLN A 273 -16.92 -20.69 -44.17
N GLU A 274 -16.45 -20.27 -43.00
CA GLU A 274 -15.37 -19.28 -42.85
C GLU A 274 -14.08 -19.70 -43.58
N THR A 275 -13.76 -20.99 -43.53
CA THR A 275 -12.57 -21.54 -44.21
C THR A 275 -12.72 -21.51 -45.73
N MET A 276 -13.93 -21.77 -46.24
CA MET A 276 -14.24 -21.67 -47.66
C MET A 276 -14.13 -20.23 -48.15
N GLU A 277 -14.65 -19.28 -47.39
CA GLU A 277 -14.55 -17.84 -47.69
C GLU A 277 -13.11 -17.35 -47.69
N LEU A 278 -12.27 -17.83 -46.76
CA LEU A 278 -10.84 -17.52 -46.79
C LEU A 278 -10.16 -18.12 -48.02
N ASN A 279 -10.48 -19.37 -48.37
CA ASN A 279 -9.90 -20.02 -49.54
C ASN A 279 -10.25 -19.28 -50.85
N GLN A 280 -11.48 -18.76 -50.98
CA GLN A 280 -11.88 -17.97 -52.15
C GLN A 280 -11.07 -16.67 -52.33
N LYS A 281 -10.47 -16.15 -51.26
CA LYS A 281 -9.57 -14.98 -51.33
C LYS A 281 -8.18 -15.32 -51.86
N PHE A 282 -7.82 -16.61 -51.96
CA PHE A 282 -6.53 -17.02 -52.50
C PHE A 282 -6.43 -16.74 -53.99
N PHE A 283 -5.22 -16.40 -54.44
CA PHE A 283 -4.96 -16.23 -55.87
C PHE A 283 -5.22 -17.53 -56.65
N GLU A 284 -4.93 -18.67 -56.03
CA GLU A 284 -5.24 -20.01 -56.53
C GLU A 284 -6.02 -20.77 -55.43
N PRO A 285 -7.36 -20.67 -55.41
CA PRO A 285 -8.18 -21.36 -54.42
C PRO A 285 -8.18 -22.87 -54.66
N LEU A 286 -8.25 -23.65 -53.58
CA LEU A 286 -8.50 -25.09 -53.69
C LEU A 286 -9.97 -25.36 -54.04
N PRO A 287 -10.29 -26.42 -54.81
CA PRO A 287 -11.67 -26.86 -55.01
C PRO A 287 -12.38 -27.15 -53.68
N ALA A 288 -13.67 -26.84 -53.59
CA ALA A 288 -14.44 -26.98 -52.34
C ALA A 288 -14.41 -28.41 -51.75
N GLY A 289 -14.44 -29.43 -52.61
CA GLY A 289 -14.30 -30.83 -52.19
C GLY A 289 -12.94 -31.12 -51.53
N GLU A 290 -11.87 -30.55 -52.08
CA GLU A 290 -10.51 -30.69 -51.55
C GLU A 290 -10.34 -29.96 -50.22
N VAL A 291 -10.85 -28.73 -50.10
CA VAL A 291 -10.86 -27.97 -48.83
C VAL A 291 -11.52 -28.80 -47.73
N THR A 292 -12.70 -29.37 -48.02
CA THR A 292 -13.46 -30.17 -47.04
C THR A 292 -12.67 -31.41 -46.62
N ALA A 293 -12.09 -32.13 -47.58
CA ALA A 293 -11.34 -33.36 -47.34
C ALA A 293 -10.04 -33.11 -46.57
N CYS A 294 -9.21 -32.16 -47.02
CA CYS A 294 -7.91 -31.85 -46.43
C CYS A 294 -8.03 -31.28 -45.00
N THR A 295 -9.10 -30.54 -44.72
CA THR A 295 -9.31 -29.93 -43.40
C THR A 295 -10.24 -30.75 -42.49
N ARG A 296 -10.75 -31.91 -42.93
CA ARG A 296 -11.60 -32.81 -42.11
C ARG A 296 -10.93 -33.25 -40.81
N SER A 297 -9.60 -33.38 -40.83
CA SER A 297 -8.79 -33.69 -39.66
C SER A 297 -8.93 -32.62 -38.55
N ALA A 298 -9.22 -31.36 -38.88
CA ALA A 298 -9.41 -30.28 -37.92
C ALA A 298 -10.59 -30.57 -36.97
N GLN A 299 -11.73 -31.02 -37.53
CA GLN A 299 -12.91 -31.44 -36.75
C GLN A 299 -12.59 -32.65 -35.86
N LYS A 300 -11.88 -33.64 -36.41
CA LYS A 300 -11.46 -34.83 -35.65
C LYS A 300 -10.63 -34.44 -34.42
N TYR A 301 -9.69 -33.51 -34.57
CA TYR A 301 -8.89 -33.03 -33.44
C TYR A 301 -9.69 -32.17 -32.48
N TYR A 302 -10.58 -31.31 -32.98
CA TYR A 302 -11.51 -30.54 -32.15
C TYR A 302 -12.33 -31.46 -31.21
N ARG A 303 -12.99 -32.49 -31.77
CA ARG A 303 -13.79 -33.47 -31.01
C ARG A 303 -12.99 -34.26 -29.98
N LYS A 304 -11.71 -34.52 -30.24
CA LYS A 304 -10.80 -35.26 -29.33
C LYS A 304 -10.21 -34.39 -28.21
N GLY A 305 -10.73 -33.17 -27.99
CA GLY A 305 -10.21 -32.26 -26.97
C GLY A 305 -9.05 -31.38 -27.42
N GLY A 306 -8.84 -31.27 -28.73
CA GLY A 306 -7.84 -30.40 -29.35
C GLY A 306 -6.43 -31.01 -29.45
N ILE A 307 -5.59 -30.32 -30.21
CA ILE A 307 -4.16 -30.59 -30.38
C ILE A 307 -3.32 -29.43 -29.82
N LYS A 308 -2.27 -29.78 -29.09
CA LYS A 308 -1.29 -28.83 -28.56
C LYS A 308 -0.26 -28.49 -29.64
N LEU A 309 -0.58 -27.52 -30.48
CA LEU A 309 0.34 -26.99 -31.48
C LEU A 309 1.20 -25.87 -30.90
N THR A 310 2.52 -26.03 -30.97
CA THR A 310 3.47 -24.99 -30.58
C THR A 310 3.63 -23.97 -31.71
N ALA A 311 3.92 -22.71 -31.36
CA ALA A 311 4.16 -21.67 -32.36
C ALA A 311 5.30 -22.04 -33.32
N ALA A 312 6.35 -22.70 -32.83
CA ALA A 312 7.47 -23.18 -33.62
C ALA A 312 7.03 -24.14 -34.73
N LYS A 313 6.18 -25.12 -34.40
CA LYS A 313 5.67 -26.09 -35.37
C LYS A 313 4.79 -25.44 -36.44
N ILE A 314 3.99 -24.44 -36.06
CA ILE A 314 3.15 -23.70 -37.02
C ILE A 314 4.02 -22.84 -37.95
N ILE A 315 5.06 -22.18 -37.40
CA ILE A 315 6.02 -21.39 -38.19
C ILE A 315 6.72 -22.28 -39.22
N GLU A 316 7.11 -23.49 -38.82
CA GLU A 316 7.72 -24.48 -39.70
C GLU A 316 6.75 -24.91 -40.81
N TRP A 317 5.53 -25.33 -40.47
CA TRP A 317 4.51 -25.76 -41.44
C TRP A 317 4.14 -24.69 -42.46
N LEU A 318 4.13 -23.42 -42.05
CA LEU A 318 3.76 -22.30 -42.92
C LEU A 318 4.96 -21.58 -43.54
N GLY A 319 6.19 -22.00 -43.21
CA GLY A 319 7.43 -21.37 -43.67
C GLY A 319 7.48 -19.87 -43.35
N ILE A 320 7.12 -19.46 -42.13
CA ILE A 320 7.01 -18.03 -41.78
C ILE A 320 8.40 -17.42 -41.57
N SER A 321 8.76 -16.46 -42.40
CA SER A 321 10.02 -15.73 -42.34
C SER A 321 10.14 -14.83 -41.11
N HIS A 322 11.37 -14.45 -40.75
CA HIS A 322 11.60 -13.51 -39.66
C HIS A 322 10.96 -12.13 -39.89
N GLN A 323 10.85 -11.68 -41.14
CA GLN A 323 10.21 -10.41 -41.48
C GLN A 323 8.70 -10.47 -41.25
N GLU A 324 8.04 -11.57 -41.66
CA GLU A 324 6.62 -11.80 -41.41
C GLU A 324 6.33 -11.89 -39.92
N GLN A 325 7.15 -12.65 -39.15
CA GLN A 325 6.99 -12.77 -37.69
C GLN A 325 6.98 -11.43 -36.96
N GLN A 326 7.71 -10.41 -37.45
CA GLN A 326 7.70 -9.07 -36.84
C GLN A 326 6.33 -8.40 -36.88
N GLN A 327 5.48 -8.76 -37.84
CA GLN A 327 4.13 -8.20 -38.01
C GLN A 327 3.03 -9.05 -37.36
N LEU A 328 3.34 -10.25 -36.86
CA LEU A 328 2.38 -11.16 -36.23
C LEU A 328 2.32 -10.97 -34.70
N GLN A 329 1.20 -11.30 -34.07
CA GLN A 329 0.97 -11.16 -32.63
C GLN A 329 1.53 -12.35 -31.84
N THR A 330 1.21 -13.57 -32.27
CA THR A 330 1.41 -14.82 -31.54
C THR A 330 2.27 -15.84 -32.28
N LEU A 331 2.25 -15.85 -33.62
CA LEU A 331 3.09 -16.71 -34.49
C LEU A 331 4.52 -16.17 -34.59
N ILE A 332 5.22 -16.16 -33.44
CA ILE A 332 6.59 -15.64 -33.32
C ILE A 332 7.52 -16.66 -32.68
N GLY A 333 8.74 -16.74 -33.20
CA GLY A 333 9.82 -17.56 -32.65
C GLY A 333 10.46 -16.95 -31.39
N SER A 334 11.43 -17.67 -30.82
CA SER A 334 12.18 -17.25 -29.63
C SER A 334 12.94 -15.94 -29.86
N THR A 335 13.57 -15.79 -31.02
CA THR A 335 14.34 -14.59 -31.40
C THR A 335 13.49 -13.33 -31.36
N GLU A 336 12.32 -13.34 -32.02
CA GLU A 336 11.42 -12.18 -32.06
C GLU A 336 10.79 -11.91 -30.69
N LYS A 337 10.44 -12.96 -29.94
CA LYS A 337 9.96 -12.84 -28.56
C LYS A 337 10.98 -12.14 -27.65
N ASN A 338 12.26 -12.50 -27.78
CA ASN A 338 13.36 -11.88 -27.03
C ASN A 338 13.56 -10.42 -27.43
N ARG A 339 13.56 -10.12 -28.74
CA ARG A 339 13.65 -8.74 -29.25
C ARG A 339 12.57 -7.84 -28.68
N ARG A 340 11.29 -8.27 -28.72
CA ARG A 340 10.15 -7.53 -28.15
C ARG A 340 10.28 -7.33 -26.63
N SER A 341 10.73 -8.35 -25.91
CA SER A 341 10.96 -8.28 -24.46
C SER A 341 12.04 -7.25 -24.10
N CYS A 342 13.17 -7.26 -24.82
CA CYS A 342 14.24 -6.28 -24.65
C CYS A 342 13.77 -4.85 -24.95
N ALA A 343 13.03 -4.65 -26.04
CA ALA A 343 12.46 -3.35 -26.41
C ALA A 343 11.50 -2.83 -25.31
N ARG A 344 10.59 -3.68 -24.83
CA ARG A 344 9.66 -3.34 -23.74
C ARG A 344 10.38 -3.00 -22.44
N LYS A 345 11.43 -3.73 -22.08
CA LYS A 345 12.25 -3.42 -20.89
C LYS A 345 12.99 -2.08 -21.06
N LYS A 346 13.48 -1.77 -22.26
CA LYS A 346 14.18 -0.51 -22.57
C LYS A 346 13.23 0.70 -22.50
N SER A 347 12.01 0.58 -23.02
CA SER A 347 11.01 1.64 -22.95
C SER A 347 10.47 1.83 -21.53
N ALA A 348 10.23 0.75 -20.78
CA ALA A 348 9.75 0.83 -19.40
C ALA A 348 10.74 1.52 -18.42
N ARG A 349 12.04 1.58 -18.75
CA ARG A 349 13.06 2.29 -17.96
C ARG A 349 13.03 3.82 -18.16
N ARG A 350 12.31 4.31 -19.16
CA ARG A 350 12.27 5.72 -19.54
C ARG A 350 10.95 6.36 -19.10
N ASN A 351 10.99 7.60 -18.62
CA ASN A 351 9.80 8.38 -18.28
C ASN A 351 9.15 8.98 -19.55
N LYS A 352 8.07 9.77 -19.38
CA LYS A 352 7.37 10.43 -20.48
C LYS A 352 8.28 11.30 -21.37
N ASN A 353 9.40 11.79 -20.83
CA ASN A 353 10.37 12.63 -21.51
C ASN A 353 11.55 11.82 -22.08
N GLY A 354 11.47 10.48 -22.08
CA GLY A 354 12.52 9.60 -22.59
C GLY A 354 13.72 9.41 -21.66
N LEU A 355 13.70 9.97 -20.45
CA LEU A 355 14.81 9.96 -19.49
C LEU A 355 14.70 8.78 -18.52
N THR A 356 15.85 8.20 -18.18
CA THR A 356 15.98 7.22 -17.11
C THR A 356 15.91 7.90 -15.73
N SER A 357 15.63 7.15 -14.67
CA SER A 357 15.59 7.69 -13.29
C SER A 357 16.90 8.37 -12.88
N ARG A 358 18.05 7.86 -13.35
CA ARG A 358 19.36 8.44 -13.09
C ARG A 358 19.57 9.78 -13.79
N GLU A 359 19.12 9.89 -15.04
CA GLU A 359 19.17 11.13 -15.82
C GLU A 359 18.23 12.19 -15.23
N LEU A 360 17.02 11.81 -14.81
CA LEU A 360 16.08 12.69 -14.13
C LEU A 360 16.66 13.23 -12.81
N HIS A 361 17.23 12.35 -11.98
CA HIS A 361 17.86 12.75 -10.72
C HIS A 361 19.04 13.71 -10.95
N LYS A 362 19.86 13.46 -11.98
CA LYS A 362 20.94 14.37 -12.38
C LYS A 362 20.40 15.75 -12.75
N GLN A 363 19.31 15.82 -13.53
CA GLN A 363 18.68 17.09 -13.91
C GLN A 363 18.14 17.86 -12.70
N SER A 364 17.48 17.17 -11.76
CA SER A 364 17.01 17.79 -10.52
C SER A 364 18.16 18.40 -9.70
N ILE A 365 19.28 17.67 -9.59
CA ILE A 365 20.46 18.18 -8.91
C ILE A 365 21.05 19.40 -9.62
N LEU A 366 21.19 19.36 -10.94
CA LEU A 366 21.67 20.49 -11.73
C LEU A 366 20.81 21.75 -11.51
N ALA A 367 19.48 21.59 -11.46
CA ALA A 367 18.57 22.68 -11.15
C ALA A 367 18.76 23.25 -9.73
N CYS A 368 18.96 22.40 -8.72
CA CYS A 368 19.26 22.85 -7.35
C CYS A 368 20.61 23.59 -7.28
N VAL A 369 21.65 23.06 -7.91
CA VAL A 369 22.98 23.70 -7.96
C VAL A 369 22.87 25.07 -8.63
N TYR A 370 22.14 25.17 -9.73
CA TYR A 370 21.88 26.44 -10.42
C TYR A 370 21.16 27.46 -9.53
N TRP A 371 20.13 27.03 -8.79
CA TRP A 371 19.39 27.89 -7.87
C TRP A 371 20.27 28.41 -6.72
N TYR A 372 21.11 27.57 -6.12
CA TYR A 372 22.01 28.03 -5.08
C TYR A 372 23.12 28.96 -5.61
N LEU A 373 23.60 28.72 -6.83
CA LEU A 373 24.54 29.63 -7.50
C LEU A 373 23.92 31.01 -7.75
N SER A 374 22.67 31.07 -8.21
CA SER A 374 22.00 32.36 -8.49
C SER A 374 21.76 33.18 -7.23
N LYS A 375 21.65 32.52 -6.07
CA LYS A 375 21.57 33.13 -4.74
C LYS A 375 22.94 33.48 -4.12
N GLY A 376 24.05 33.18 -4.81
CA GLY A 376 25.40 33.56 -4.38
C GLY A 376 26.04 32.63 -3.33
N TYR A 377 25.52 31.42 -3.12
CA TYR A 377 26.11 30.48 -2.17
C TYR A 377 27.47 29.94 -2.67
N HIS A 378 28.41 29.76 -1.73
CA HIS A 378 29.71 29.16 -2.04
C HIS A 378 29.60 27.64 -2.26
N LYS A 379 30.45 27.09 -3.13
CA LYS A 379 30.43 25.67 -3.57
C LYS A 379 30.45 24.64 -2.42
N THR A 380 31.06 24.97 -1.30
CA THR A 380 31.09 24.11 -0.08
C THR A 380 29.70 23.99 0.55
N VAL A 381 28.97 25.10 0.65
CA VAL A 381 27.60 25.14 1.19
C VAL A 381 26.63 24.46 0.23
N ILE A 382 26.82 24.62 -1.08
CA ILE A 382 26.01 23.93 -2.10
C ILE A 382 26.18 22.42 -2.00
N ALA A 383 27.42 21.94 -1.83
CA ALA A 383 27.75 20.52 -1.68
C ALA A 383 27.04 19.88 -0.48
N GLU A 384 27.05 20.56 0.67
CA GLU A 384 26.34 20.14 1.87
C GLU A 384 24.82 20.09 1.65
N ARG A 385 24.23 21.17 1.12
CA ARG A 385 22.77 21.28 0.91
C ARG A 385 22.21 20.32 -0.14
N VAL A 386 23.01 19.98 -1.15
CA VAL A 386 22.63 19.04 -2.22
C VAL A 386 23.00 17.59 -1.89
N GLY A 387 23.80 17.37 -0.83
CA GLY A 387 24.27 16.05 -0.42
C GLY A 387 25.22 15.40 -1.44
N LYS A 388 26.14 16.19 -2.02
CA LYS A 388 27.15 15.75 -2.99
C LYS A 388 28.55 16.21 -2.58
N SER A 389 29.58 15.55 -3.09
CA SER A 389 30.95 16.00 -2.86
C SER A 389 31.23 17.34 -3.55
N VAL A 390 32.14 18.14 -2.98
CA VAL A 390 32.54 19.43 -3.55
C VAL A 390 33.03 19.27 -4.99
N LYS A 391 33.82 18.23 -5.28
CA LYS A 391 34.28 17.89 -6.64
C LYS A 391 33.12 17.64 -7.62
N MET A 392 32.04 17.00 -7.17
CA MET A 392 30.87 16.73 -8.00
C MET A 392 30.07 18.01 -8.28
N VAL A 393 29.95 18.88 -7.28
CA VAL A 393 29.34 20.21 -7.45
C VAL A 393 30.16 21.06 -8.41
N GLU A 394 31.49 21.08 -8.30
CA GLU A 394 32.35 21.78 -9.26
C GLU A 394 32.15 21.28 -10.69
N LYS A 395 32.04 19.96 -10.88
CA LYS A 395 31.68 19.37 -12.17
C LYS A 395 30.32 19.87 -12.67
N TYR A 396 29.29 19.90 -11.82
CA TYR A 396 27.97 20.40 -12.19
C TYR A 396 27.96 21.89 -12.51
N ILE A 397 28.72 22.70 -11.78
CA ILE A 397 28.91 24.13 -12.06
C ILE A 397 29.53 24.31 -13.46
N ARG A 398 30.51 23.48 -13.83
CA ARG A 398 31.11 23.48 -15.18
C ARG A 398 30.09 23.08 -16.25
N GLU A 399 29.35 22.00 -16.05
CA GLU A 399 28.29 21.55 -16.99
C GLU A 399 27.23 22.65 -17.22
N ILE A 400 26.85 23.39 -16.16
CA ILE A 400 25.94 24.53 -16.23
C ILE A 400 26.52 25.68 -17.05
N ARG A 401 27.81 26.01 -16.84
CA ARG A 401 28.52 27.08 -17.57
C ARG A 401 28.70 26.76 -19.05
N GLU A 402 28.92 25.48 -19.38
CA GLU A 402 29.02 24.97 -20.75
C GLU A 402 27.64 24.90 -21.47
N GLY A 403 26.55 25.24 -20.78
CA GLY A 403 25.20 25.26 -21.36
C GLY A 403 24.60 23.86 -21.55
N VAL A 404 25.17 22.84 -20.92
CA VAL A 404 24.71 21.46 -21.03
C VAL A 404 23.54 21.23 -20.06
N GLY A 405 22.30 21.35 -20.55
CA GLY A 405 21.13 20.76 -19.89
C GLY A 405 20.26 21.66 -19.01
N ILE A 406 20.26 22.98 -19.21
CA ILE A 406 19.23 23.89 -18.64
C ILE A 406 18.56 24.66 -19.80
N PRO A 407 17.21 24.71 -19.90
CA PRO A 407 16.53 25.55 -20.88
C PRO A 407 16.97 27.01 -20.71
N ARG A 408 17.52 27.62 -21.77
CA ARG A 408 18.03 29.01 -21.77
C ARG A 408 16.89 30.01 -21.55
N ALA A 409 16.49 30.26 -20.31
CA ALA A 409 15.86 31.50 -19.91
C ALA A 409 16.96 32.45 -19.40
N ARG A 410 17.34 33.37 -20.30
CA ARG A 410 18.32 34.46 -20.18
C ARG A 410 18.88 34.73 -18.77
N LEU A 411 20.17 34.47 -18.58
CA LEU A 411 20.94 35.00 -17.46
C LEU A 411 22.26 35.59 -17.95
N ARG A 412 22.32 36.93 -17.99
CA ARG A 412 23.58 37.68 -18.00
C ARG A 412 24.08 37.69 -16.55
N ILE A 413 25.16 36.97 -16.27
CA ILE A 413 25.93 37.17 -15.03
C ILE A 413 27.24 37.82 -15.47
N ARG A 414 27.45 39.10 -15.13
CA ARG A 414 28.79 39.71 -15.16
C ARG A 414 29.46 39.45 -13.81
N PRO A 415 30.76 39.11 -13.75
CA PRO A 415 31.48 38.96 -12.50
C PRO A 415 31.80 40.35 -11.93
N ALA A 416 31.37 40.63 -10.70
CA ALA A 416 31.84 41.80 -9.96
C ALA A 416 33.12 41.40 -9.20
N TYR A 417 34.27 41.82 -9.72
CA TYR A 417 35.48 41.95 -8.91
C TYR A 417 35.46 43.32 -8.25
N GLY A 418 35.74 43.36 -6.95
CA GLY A 418 36.21 44.55 -6.26
C GLY A 418 35.18 45.32 -5.44
N THR A 419 35.62 45.68 -4.23
CA THR A 419 35.12 46.74 -3.33
C THR A 419 33.92 46.46 -2.40
N ARG A 420 34.31 46.19 -1.14
CA ARG A 420 33.77 46.68 0.14
C ARG A 420 32.25 46.80 0.30
N PHE A 421 31.75 45.93 1.18
CA PHE A 421 30.50 46.03 1.93
C PHE A 421 30.08 47.47 2.28
N LYS A 422 28.91 47.88 1.79
CA LYS A 422 27.93 48.67 2.56
C LYS A 422 26.53 48.35 2.07
N ARG A 423 25.63 48.18 3.05
CA ARG A 423 24.19 47.86 2.92
C ARG A 423 23.50 48.75 1.89
N SER A 424 22.75 48.16 0.97
CA SER A 424 21.62 48.82 0.32
C SER A 424 20.57 47.79 -0.09
N SER A 425 19.35 48.06 0.34
CA SER A 425 18.09 47.39 0.04
C SER A 425 17.81 47.30 -1.45
N TYR A 426 17.30 46.16 -1.91
CA TYR A 426 16.64 46.03 -3.22
C TYR A 426 15.21 45.56 -3.03
N THR A 427 14.28 46.44 -3.40
CA THR A 427 12.86 46.15 -3.64
C THR A 427 12.73 45.33 -4.93
N LEU A 428 12.05 44.18 -4.85
CA LEU A 428 11.62 43.40 -6.01
C LEU A 428 10.20 43.81 -6.41
N GLU A 429 10.01 44.12 -7.70
CA GLU A 429 8.70 44.35 -8.31
C GLU A 429 7.78 43.13 -8.13
N LYS A 430 6.52 43.42 -7.74
CA LYS A 430 5.50 42.45 -7.32
C LYS A 430 4.94 41.53 -8.43
N SER A 431 5.45 41.56 -9.65
CA SER A 431 4.80 40.89 -10.80
C SER A 431 5.21 39.42 -11.02
N THR A 432 6.08 38.82 -10.20
CA THR A 432 6.55 37.43 -10.40
C THR A 432 6.24 36.47 -9.26
N VAL A 433 5.46 36.88 -8.24
CA VAL A 433 5.15 36.03 -7.07
C VAL A 433 3.89 35.16 -7.27
N GLN A 434 3.11 35.35 -8.34
CA GLN A 434 1.76 34.79 -8.43
C GLN A 434 1.62 33.42 -9.11
N ALA A 435 2.71 32.68 -9.32
CA ALA A 435 2.66 31.37 -9.98
C ALA A 435 2.96 30.15 -9.09
N LEU A 436 3.28 30.33 -7.79
CA LEU A 436 3.65 29.20 -6.91
C LEU A 436 3.01 29.21 -5.52
N SER A 437 2.03 30.08 -5.26
CA SER A 437 1.34 30.14 -3.96
C SER A 437 -0.06 29.51 -4.03
N ASN A 438 -0.16 28.21 -4.33
CA ASN A 438 -1.39 27.48 -4.03
C ASN A 438 -1.05 26.16 -3.33
N HIS A 439 -1.43 26.13 -2.04
CA HIS A 439 -1.42 25.03 -1.07
C HIS A 439 -0.25 25.00 -0.08
N SER A 440 -0.45 25.69 1.04
CA SER A 440 0.08 25.29 2.35
C SER A 440 -0.95 25.69 3.41
N PRO A 441 -1.46 24.76 4.27
CA PRO A 441 -2.25 25.12 5.43
C PRO A 441 -1.34 25.57 6.58
N SER A 442 -1.84 26.51 7.37
CA SER A 442 -1.17 27.24 8.47
C SER A 442 -0.67 26.35 9.62
N PRO A 443 0.43 26.72 10.31
CA PRO A 443 0.81 26.09 11.57
C PRO A 443 0.36 26.94 12.78
N THR A 444 -0.49 26.37 13.63
CA THR A 444 -0.72 26.85 15.01
C THR A 444 0.19 26.09 16.00
N SER A 445 1.11 26.87 16.62
CA SER A 445 1.58 26.88 18.04
C SER A 445 2.14 25.56 18.66
N TRP A 446 3.29 25.43 19.36
CA TRP A 446 4.09 26.17 20.39
C TRP A 446 5.52 25.52 20.48
N PRO A 447 6.47 25.85 21.41
CA PRO A 447 6.68 27.00 22.30
C PRO A 447 8.08 27.70 22.15
N LYS A 448 8.22 28.89 22.75
CA LYS A 448 9.46 29.70 22.84
C LYS A 448 10.41 29.23 23.95
N LYS A 449 11.70 29.07 23.62
CA LYS A 449 12.97 29.39 24.36
C LYS A 449 14.09 28.49 23.78
N ARG A 450 15.32 28.90 23.41
CA ARG A 450 16.23 29.99 23.80
C ARG A 450 17.10 30.44 22.59
N ARG A 451 17.68 31.63 22.73
CA ARG A 451 18.37 32.51 21.76
C ARG A 451 19.45 31.84 20.87
N GLY A 452 19.47 32.19 19.58
CA GLY A 452 20.65 32.08 18.70
C GLY A 452 20.34 32.04 17.20
N ARG A 453 20.49 33.18 16.50
CA ARG A 453 20.39 33.43 15.04
C ARG A 453 19.06 33.09 14.35
N GLU A 454 18.37 34.13 13.88
CA GLU A 454 17.34 34.01 12.84
C GLU A 454 17.94 33.31 11.61
N MET A 455 17.36 32.17 11.24
CA MET A 455 17.55 31.55 9.93
C MET A 455 16.34 31.91 9.08
N ASP A 456 16.60 32.57 7.95
CA ASP A 456 15.62 32.86 6.92
C ASP A 456 14.93 31.57 6.46
N ASN A 457 13.61 31.49 6.66
CA ASN A 457 12.75 30.47 6.07
C ASN A 457 12.54 30.76 4.57
N GLU A 458 13.58 30.61 3.74
CA GLU A 458 13.43 30.53 2.28
C GLU A 458 13.46 29.06 1.85
N THR A 459 12.31 28.53 1.43
CA THR A 459 12.13 27.17 0.93
C THR A 459 12.97 26.92 -0.32
N SER A 460 14.05 26.16 -0.16
CA SER A 460 14.86 25.67 -1.29
C SER A 460 14.05 24.72 -2.19
N PRO A 461 14.33 24.63 -3.50
CA PRO A 461 13.69 23.62 -4.34
C PRO A 461 14.06 22.23 -3.82
N CYS A 462 13.06 21.54 -3.26
CA CYS A 462 13.21 20.26 -2.60
C CYS A 462 13.75 19.22 -3.59
N ILE A 463 14.89 18.60 -3.28
CA ILE A 463 15.33 17.40 -3.99
C ILE A 463 14.31 16.32 -3.64
N ILE A 464 13.37 16.05 -4.54
CA ILE A 464 12.49 14.89 -4.40
C ILE A 464 13.38 13.66 -4.49
N GLY A 465 13.76 13.12 -3.34
CA GLY A 465 14.45 11.85 -3.23
C GLY A 465 13.57 10.77 -3.84
N ILE A 466 13.95 10.27 -5.01
CA ILE A 466 13.38 9.04 -5.56
C ILE A 466 14.00 7.92 -4.74
N THR A 467 13.34 7.52 -3.66
CA THR A 467 13.61 6.23 -3.03
C THR A 467 13.24 5.12 -4.02
N SER A 468 14.14 4.14 -4.09
CA SER A 468 14.15 2.98 -5.00
C SER A 468 12.88 2.13 -4.94
#